data_AF-A0A480A0V7-F1
#
_entry.id   AF-A0A480A0V7-F1
#
_cell.length_a   1.000
_cell.length_b   1.000
_cell.length_c   1.000
_cell.angle_alpha   90.00
_cell.angle_beta   90.00
_cell.angle_gamma   90.00
#
_symmetry.space_group_name_H-M   'P 1'
#
loop_
_entity.id
_entity.type
_entity.pdbx_description
1 polymer ?
#
loop_
_entity_poly.entity_id
_entity_poly.type
_entity_poly.pdbx_seq_one_letter_code
_entity_poly.pdbx_strand_id
1 'polypeptide(L)'
;MMQFTVFYSWQSDLPKETNQGVIKGAIGIASNKLENEFKEIDLRITLDEATRDLPGSPHIPSAIFDKIASADAFICDITTINKEVIEAIKNLQATEGRKKPQEVRTVPNPNVMIELGYAIALLGWERIIMLFNTSYGDLKDAPFDIVVNRITDYNSSPKAEYFTEKQLQGNQKQLSQKIHEALKLIIEKSPNKPKYKAELTPEEIKRKRDISTIQTILETIHITSIKNHINEAPQKVYTEIFYFYNTFEGKLTSGNYHLYDDKLKDLVEKVHVTWGKTLSYGEHYHFPPGRCLFFQVHDYMPLTDKQQKDWNDIEKALRELESVFDELLNYIRENYLEIDLQETTSTAWREYVDFMNENKNE
;
A
#
# COMPACT_ATOMS: atom_id res chain seq x y z
N MET A 1 -7.17 15.80 8.41
CA MET A 1 -8.14 15.19 7.49
C MET A 1 -7.96 13.68 7.42
N MET A 2 -8.87 12.92 8.02
CA MET A 2 -8.97 11.48 7.85
C MET A 2 -9.91 11.19 6.68
N GLN A 3 -9.39 10.60 5.60
CA GLN A 3 -10.22 10.15 4.49
C GLN A 3 -10.72 8.73 4.76
N PHE A 4 -12.01 8.49 4.52
CA PHE A 4 -12.63 7.18 4.66
C PHE A 4 -13.47 6.88 3.42
N THR A 5 -13.06 5.90 2.64
CA THR A 5 -13.71 5.59 1.36
C THR A 5 -14.72 4.46 1.54
N VAL A 6 -15.96 4.70 1.12
CA VAL A 6 -17.03 3.69 1.08
C VAL A 6 -17.28 3.32 -0.38
N PHE A 7 -17.02 2.08 -0.75
CA PHE A 7 -17.41 1.58 -2.06
C PHE A 7 -18.84 1.05 -2.01
N TYR A 8 -19.70 1.54 -2.90
CA TYR A 8 -21.08 1.08 -3.04
C TYR A 8 -21.28 0.25 -4.31
N SER A 9 -21.47 -1.05 -4.12
CA SER A 9 -21.84 -2.01 -5.16
C SER A 9 -23.36 -2.04 -5.33
N TRP A 10 -23.83 -1.61 -6.49
CA TRP A 10 -25.26 -1.43 -6.79
C TRP A 10 -25.67 -2.24 -8.02
N GLN A 11 -26.98 -2.44 -8.16
CA GLN A 11 -27.59 -3.15 -9.29
C GLN A 11 -28.72 -2.32 -9.92
N SER A 12 -28.95 -2.53 -11.22
CA SER A 12 -29.94 -1.84 -12.04
C SER A 12 -31.20 -2.65 -12.32
N ASP A 13 -31.29 -3.89 -11.83
CA ASP A 13 -32.38 -4.82 -12.14
C ASP A 13 -33.66 -4.52 -11.35
N LEU A 14 -33.56 -3.73 -10.27
CA LEU A 14 -34.70 -3.28 -9.46
C LEU A 14 -34.97 -1.78 -9.61
N PRO A 15 -36.22 -1.32 -9.37
CA PRO A 15 -36.57 0.10 -9.47
C PRO A 15 -35.68 1.00 -8.62
N LYS A 16 -35.21 2.09 -9.21
CA LYS A 16 -34.28 3.03 -8.56
C LYS A 16 -34.94 3.69 -7.35
N GLU A 17 -36.23 3.94 -7.42
CA GLU A 17 -37.04 4.61 -6.40
C GLU A 17 -37.13 3.79 -5.12
N THR A 18 -37.01 2.47 -5.21
CA THR A 18 -37.12 1.56 -4.06
C THR A 18 -35.79 0.98 -3.61
N ASN A 19 -34.80 0.91 -4.52
CA ASN A 19 -33.47 0.35 -4.25
C ASN A 19 -32.37 1.39 -4.37
N GLN A 20 -31.73 1.50 -5.53
CA GLN A 20 -30.49 2.29 -5.71
C GLN A 20 -30.59 3.71 -5.15
N GLY A 21 -31.70 4.42 -5.40
CA GLY A 21 -31.94 5.79 -4.94
C GLY A 21 -32.18 5.89 -3.43
N VAL A 22 -32.83 4.88 -2.82
CA VAL A 22 -33.01 4.81 -1.36
C VAL A 22 -31.67 4.56 -0.68
N ILE A 23 -30.91 3.57 -1.15
CA ILE A 23 -29.61 3.20 -0.57
C ILE A 23 -28.63 4.36 -0.69
N LYS A 24 -28.47 4.92 -1.89
CA LYS A 24 -27.51 6.02 -2.12
C LYS A 24 -27.83 7.26 -1.29
N GLY A 25 -29.10 7.64 -1.20
CA GLY A 25 -29.53 8.74 -0.34
C GLY A 25 -29.30 8.45 1.15
N ALA A 26 -29.56 7.21 1.57
CA ALA A 26 -29.31 6.78 2.94
C ALA A 26 -27.81 6.83 3.31
N ILE A 27 -26.92 6.38 2.41
CA ILE A 27 -25.46 6.48 2.59
C ILE A 27 -25.05 7.95 2.73
N GLY A 28 -25.56 8.84 1.88
CA GLY A 28 -25.26 10.28 1.95
C GLY A 28 -25.69 10.90 3.29
N ILE A 29 -26.90 10.60 3.76
CA ILE A 29 -27.40 11.09 5.07
C ILE A 29 -26.54 10.55 6.21
N ALA A 30 -26.22 9.25 6.20
CA ALA A 30 -25.39 8.62 7.22
C ALA A 30 -23.98 9.22 7.25
N SER A 31 -23.38 9.42 6.08
CA SER A 31 -22.03 9.98 5.91
C SER A 31 -21.97 11.39 6.48
N ASN A 32 -22.88 12.28 6.07
CA ASN A 32 -22.96 13.64 6.58
C ASN A 32 -23.11 13.69 8.12
N LYS A 33 -23.88 12.75 8.68
CA LYS A 33 -24.06 12.67 10.14
C LYS A 33 -22.77 12.22 10.83
N LEU A 34 -22.05 11.24 10.29
CA LEU A 34 -20.76 10.77 10.82
C LEU A 34 -19.68 11.85 10.72
N GLU A 35 -19.55 12.53 9.58
CA GLU A 35 -18.61 13.64 9.43
C GLU A 35 -18.84 14.74 10.49
N ASN A 36 -20.11 14.98 10.85
CA ASN A 36 -20.45 15.92 11.92
C ASN A 36 -20.16 15.39 13.33
N GLU A 37 -20.29 14.08 13.57
CA GLU A 37 -19.96 13.45 14.85
C GLU A 37 -18.45 13.35 15.09
N PHE A 38 -17.67 13.16 14.03
CA PHE A 38 -16.21 12.97 14.06
C PHE A 38 -15.43 14.22 13.58
N LYS A 39 -15.94 15.42 13.90
CA LYS A 39 -15.28 16.70 13.53
C LYS A 39 -13.87 16.86 14.10
N GLU A 40 -13.64 16.34 15.31
CA GLU A 40 -12.35 16.40 16.02
C GLU A 40 -11.19 15.81 15.20
N ILE A 41 -11.47 14.78 14.38
CA ILE A 41 -10.49 14.10 13.53
C ILE A 41 -10.56 14.54 12.06
N ASP A 42 -11.40 15.54 11.75
CA ASP A 42 -11.63 16.04 10.40
C ASP A 42 -11.92 14.89 9.42
N LEU A 43 -12.90 14.06 9.80
CA LEU A 43 -13.34 12.91 9.01
C LEU A 43 -14.05 13.37 7.73
N ARG A 44 -13.63 12.80 6.60
CA ARG A 44 -14.28 12.94 5.30
C ARG A 44 -14.64 11.58 4.74
N ILE A 45 -15.92 11.34 4.49
CA ILE A 45 -16.42 10.10 3.90
C ILE A 45 -16.66 10.32 2.41
N THR A 46 -15.95 9.57 1.59
CA THR A 46 -16.10 9.61 0.13
C THR A 46 -16.85 8.37 -0.33
N LEU A 47 -17.98 8.58 -1.02
CA LEU A 47 -18.73 7.50 -1.66
C LEU A 47 -18.18 7.25 -3.08
N ASP A 48 -17.63 6.07 -3.31
CA ASP A 48 -17.19 5.60 -4.62
C ASP A 48 -18.14 4.52 -5.17
N GLU A 49 -18.30 4.48 -6.49
CA GLU A 49 -19.14 3.50 -7.21
C GLU A 49 -18.73 3.39 -8.68
N ALA A 50 -18.87 2.19 -9.25
CA ALA A 50 -18.64 1.91 -10.67
C ALA A 50 -17.29 2.50 -11.19
N THR A 51 -17.27 3.00 -12.43
CA THR A 51 -16.10 3.64 -13.07
C THR A 51 -16.07 5.16 -12.92
N ARG A 52 -16.79 5.73 -11.93
CA ARG A 52 -16.81 7.19 -11.72
C ARG A 52 -15.39 7.73 -11.49
N ASP A 53 -15.10 8.92 -11.99
CA ASP A 53 -13.82 9.63 -11.82
C ASP A 53 -12.57 8.97 -12.44
N LEU A 54 -12.76 8.03 -13.39
CA LEU A 54 -11.65 7.46 -14.18
C LEU A 54 -11.54 8.11 -15.57
N PRO A 55 -10.34 8.57 -15.99
CA PRO A 55 -10.16 9.16 -17.32
C PRO A 55 -10.13 8.09 -18.43
N GLY A 56 -10.64 8.45 -19.62
CA GLY A 56 -10.52 7.63 -20.82
C GLY A 56 -11.49 6.44 -20.88
N SER A 57 -10.99 5.29 -21.35
CA SER A 57 -11.77 4.05 -21.53
C SER A 57 -11.13 2.91 -20.70
N PRO A 58 -11.30 2.90 -19.37
CA PRO A 58 -10.64 1.94 -18.50
C PRO A 58 -11.18 0.52 -18.70
N HIS A 59 -10.37 -0.48 -18.38
CA HIS A 59 -10.84 -1.85 -18.27
C HIS A 59 -11.79 -1.97 -17.06
N ILE A 60 -13.09 -1.92 -17.32
CA ILE A 60 -14.15 -1.70 -16.32
C ILE A 60 -14.05 -2.66 -15.11
N PRO A 61 -13.92 -3.99 -15.29
CA PRO A 61 -13.83 -4.91 -14.15
C PRO A 61 -12.59 -4.68 -13.29
N SER A 62 -11.43 -4.45 -13.92
CA SER A 62 -10.17 -4.22 -13.19
C SER A 62 -10.25 -2.95 -12.36
N ALA A 63 -10.77 -1.87 -12.93
CA ALA A 63 -10.87 -0.61 -12.21
C ALA A 63 -11.88 -0.66 -11.04
N ILE A 64 -12.96 -1.43 -11.17
CA ILE A 64 -13.88 -1.69 -10.06
C ILE A 64 -13.17 -2.47 -8.94
N PHE A 65 -12.41 -3.51 -9.29
CA PHE A 65 -11.64 -4.28 -8.31
C PHE A 65 -10.56 -3.44 -7.62
N ASP A 66 -9.85 -2.57 -8.33
CA ASP A 66 -8.86 -1.67 -7.73
C ASP A 66 -9.49 -0.69 -6.72
N LYS A 67 -10.68 -0.18 -7.04
CA LYS A 67 -11.47 0.66 -6.12
C LYS A 67 -11.95 -0.11 -4.89
N ILE A 68 -12.47 -1.32 -5.07
CA ILE A 68 -12.88 -2.18 -3.94
C ILE A 68 -11.67 -2.49 -3.05
N ALA A 69 -10.51 -2.79 -3.65
CA ALA A 69 -9.27 -3.07 -2.91
C ALA A 69 -8.79 -1.87 -2.07
N SER A 70 -9.05 -0.66 -2.55
CA SER A 70 -8.63 0.59 -1.91
C SER A 70 -9.64 1.11 -0.88
N ALA A 71 -10.89 0.64 -0.89
CA ALA A 71 -11.95 1.12 -0.01
C ALA A 71 -11.74 0.72 1.46
N ASP A 72 -12.33 1.48 2.38
CA ASP A 72 -12.29 1.25 3.83
C ASP A 72 -13.53 0.52 4.36
N ALA A 73 -14.66 0.70 3.68
CA ALA A 73 -15.86 -0.09 3.88
C ALA A 73 -16.53 -0.39 2.53
N PHE A 74 -17.29 -1.48 2.50
CA PHE A 74 -18.02 -1.90 1.32
C PHE A 74 -19.50 -2.07 1.66
N ILE A 75 -20.37 -1.48 0.84
CA ILE A 75 -21.81 -1.58 0.96
C ILE A 75 -22.34 -2.19 -0.33
N CYS A 76 -23.23 -3.18 -0.24
CA CYS A 76 -23.79 -3.82 -1.43
C CYS A 76 -25.31 -4.09 -1.33
N ASP A 77 -26.01 -3.94 -2.45
CA ASP A 77 -27.41 -4.34 -2.60
C ASP A 77 -27.53 -5.81 -3.03
N ILE A 78 -27.79 -6.71 -2.08
CA ILE A 78 -27.96 -8.15 -2.32
C ILE A 78 -29.43 -8.54 -2.50
N THR A 79 -30.31 -7.57 -2.79
CA THR A 79 -31.73 -7.84 -3.03
C THR A 79 -31.91 -8.72 -4.26
N THR A 80 -32.80 -9.72 -4.17
CA THR A 80 -33.09 -10.64 -5.26
C THR A 80 -33.78 -9.97 -6.45
N ILE A 81 -33.36 -10.29 -7.67
CA ILE A 81 -33.73 -9.56 -8.89
C ILE A 81 -34.82 -10.21 -9.74
N ASN A 82 -35.17 -11.46 -9.44
CA ASN A 82 -36.01 -12.30 -10.32
C ASN A 82 -37.31 -12.77 -9.67
N LYS A 83 -37.76 -12.15 -8.56
CA LYS A 83 -38.96 -12.58 -7.81
C LYS A 83 -40.22 -12.68 -8.68
N GLU A 84 -40.48 -11.67 -9.50
CA GLU A 84 -41.67 -11.64 -10.37
C GLU A 84 -41.68 -12.79 -11.38
N VAL A 85 -40.52 -13.07 -11.99
CA VAL A 85 -40.36 -14.21 -12.91
C VAL A 85 -40.57 -15.54 -12.18
N ILE A 86 -40.05 -15.69 -10.96
CA ILE A 86 -40.24 -16.89 -10.15
C ILE A 86 -41.72 -17.08 -9.78
N GLU A 87 -42.43 -16.02 -9.45
CA GLU A 87 -43.86 -16.07 -9.14
C GLU A 87 -44.70 -16.46 -10.37
N ALA A 88 -44.38 -15.90 -11.55
CA ALA A 88 -45.01 -16.29 -12.81
C ALA A 88 -44.79 -17.78 -13.12
N ILE A 89 -43.56 -18.29 -12.95
CA ILE A 89 -43.25 -19.71 -13.15
C ILE A 89 -44.04 -20.59 -12.18
N LYS A 90 -44.14 -20.22 -10.89
CA LYS A 90 -44.92 -20.96 -9.89
C LYS A 90 -46.40 -21.01 -10.25
N ASN A 91 -46.97 -19.89 -10.69
CA ASN A 91 -48.37 -19.81 -11.12
C ASN A 91 -48.63 -20.70 -12.35
N LEU A 92 -47.74 -20.68 -13.35
CA LEU A 92 -47.84 -21.56 -14.52
C LEU A 92 -47.79 -23.05 -14.13
N GLN A 93 -46.85 -23.43 -13.28
CA GLN A 93 -46.72 -24.83 -12.81
C GLN A 93 -47.96 -25.31 -12.03
N ALA A 94 -48.59 -24.41 -11.25
CA ALA A 94 -49.84 -24.69 -10.56
C ALA A 94 -50.99 -24.92 -11.56
N THR A 95 -51.09 -24.10 -12.61
CA THR A 95 -52.12 -24.28 -13.66
C THR A 95 -51.93 -25.54 -14.51
N GLU A 96 -50.69 -25.99 -14.69
CA GLU A 96 -50.36 -27.23 -15.43
C GLU A 96 -50.60 -28.52 -14.61
N GLY A 97 -51.04 -28.41 -13.35
CA GLY A 97 -51.34 -29.57 -12.50
C GLY A 97 -50.14 -30.48 -12.21
N ARG A 98 -48.91 -29.95 -12.26
CA ARG A 98 -47.69 -30.75 -12.04
C ARG A 98 -47.69 -31.32 -10.63
N LYS A 99 -47.67 -32.66 -10.51
CA LYS A 99 -47.59 -33.38 -9.22
C LYS A 99 -46.31 -33.08 -8.42
N LYS A 100 -45.24 -32.62 -9.09
CA LYS A 100 -43.99 -32.16 -8.50
C LYS A 100 -43.53 -30.87 -9.21
N PRO A 101 -43.87 -29.69 -8.69
CA PRO A 101 -43.38 -28.41 -9.20
C PRO A 101 -41.85 -28.39 -9.22
N GLN A 102 -41.25 -27.72 -10.19
CA GLN A 102 -39.81 -27.55 -10.23
C GLN A 102 -39.41 -26.48 -9.21
N GLU A 103 -38.46 -26.80 -8.33
CA GLU A 103 -37.89 -25.80 -7.44
C GLU A 103 -37.18 -24.72 -8.25
N VAL A 104 -37.61 -23.48 -8.03
CA VAL A 104 -37.04 -22.28 -8.62
C VAL A 104 -36.66 -21.33 -7.50
N ARG A 105 -35.43 -20.81 -7.57
CA ARG A 105 -34.85 -19.95 -6.54
C ARG A 105 -34.68 -18.54 -7.05
N THR A 106 -34.91 -17.59 -6.16
CA THR A 106 -34.54 -16.20 -6.39
C THR A 106 -33.03 -16.04 -6.24
N VAL A 107 -32.46 -15.08 -6.96
CA VAL A 107 -31.02 -14.81 -6.95
C VAL A 107 -30.77 -13.31 -6.88
N PRO A 108 -29.70 -12.86 -6.19
CA PRO A 108 -29.21 -11.49 -6.27
C PRO A 108 -28.53 -11.23 -7.63
N ASN A 109 -28.18 -9.97 -7.89
CA ASN A 109 -27.41 -9.60 -9.07
C ASN A 109 -26.01 -10.28 -9.06
N PRO A 110 -25.60 -10.96 -10.16
CA PRO A 110 -24.34 -11.71 -10.18
C PRO A 110 -23.09 -10.82 -10.13
N ASN A 111 -23.13 -9.60 -10.66
CA ASN A 111 -22.00 -8.67 -10.59
C ASN A 111 -21.77 -8.23 -9.14
N VAL A 112 -22.84 -7.87 -8.44
CA VAL A 112 -22.77 -7.53 -7.00
C VAL A 112 -22.22 -8.69 -6.20
N MET A 113 -22.58 -9.94 -6.52
CA MET A 113 -22.04 -11.12 -5.84
C MET A 113 -20.55 -11.34 -6.08
N ILE A 114 -20.05 -11.10 -7.31
CA ILE A 114 -18.61 -11.16 -7.61
C ILE A 114 -17.85 -10.08 -6.84
N GLU A 115 -18.37 -8.84 -6.87
CA GLU A 115 -17.78 -7.71 -6.14
C GLU A 115 -17.78 -7.95 -4.62
N LEU A 116 -18.86 -8.49 -4.07
CA LEU A 116 -18.94 -8.90 -2.67
C LEU A 116 -17.90 -9.97 -2.33
N GLY A 117 -17.76 -11.02 -3.15
CA GLY A 117 -16.74 -12.04 -2.96
C GLY A 117 -15.32 -11.46 -2.91
N TYR A 118 -15.02 -10.53 -3.82
CA TYR A 118 -13.74 -9.82 -3.86
C TYR A 118 -13.54 -8.91 -2.64
N ALA A 119 -14.57 -8.17 -2.23
CA ALA A 119 -14.55 -7.35 -1.02
C ALA A 119 -14.34 -8.19 0.25
N ILE A 120 -14.95 -9.38 0.35
CA ILE A 120 -14.74 -10.31 1.47
C ILE A 120 -13.28 -10.72 1.55
N ALA A 121 -12.68 -11.09 0.41
CA ALA A 121 -11.28 -11.52 0.35
C ALA A 121 -10.30 -10.41 0.76
N LEU A 122 -10.57 -9.16 0.38
CA LEU A 122 -9.64 -8.06 0.62
C LEU A 122 -9.91 -7.26 1.90
N LEU A 123 -11.17 -6.92 2.17
CA LEU A 123 -11.61 -6.04 3.25
C LEU A 123 -12.14 -6.81 4.47
N GLY A 124 -12.68 -8.01 4.25
CA GLY A 124 -13.18 -8.89 5.30
C GLY A 124 -14.60 -8.55 5.73
N TRP A 125 -15.26 -9.55 6.33
CA TRP A 125 -16.65 -9.45 6.79
C TRP A 125 -16.92 -8.26 7.71
N GLU A 126 -15.96 -7.90 8.56
CA GLU A 126 -16.11 -6.82 9.55
C GLU A 126 -16.18 -5.42 8.93
N ARG A 127 -15.90 -5.28 7.63
CA ARG A 127 -15.97 -4.01 6.88
C ARG A 127 -17.08 -3.97 5.83
N ILE A 128 -17.96 -4.98 5.83
CA ILE A 128 -18.99 -5.17 4.80
C ILE A 128 -20.37 -4.93 5.40
N ILE A 129 -21.19 -4.16 4.69
CA ILE A 129 -22.60 -3.92 5.01
C ILE A 129 -23.44 -4.45 3.83
N MET A 130 -24.06 -5.61 4.01
CA MET A 130 -24.99 -6.17 3.04
C MET A 130 -26.40 -5.62 3.28
N LEU A 131 -27.01 -5.03 2.25
CA LEU A 131 -28.36 -4.47 2.30
C LEU A 131 -29.34 -5.34 1.52
N PHE A 132 -30.55 -5.54 2.08
CA PHE A 132 -31.59 -6.35 1.43
C PHE A 132 -32.97 -5.69 1.55
N ASN A 133 -33.62 -5.44 0.42
CA ASN A 133 -34.99 -4.93 0.39
C ASN A 133 -36.02 -6.08 0.46
N THR A 134 -36.62 -6.22 1.63
CA THR A 134 -37.64 -7.24 1.96
C THR A 134 -38.92 -7.15 1.12
N SER A 135 -39.13 -6.08 0.35
CA SER A 135 -40.23 -6.01 -0.62
C SER A 135 -40.05 -7.01 -1.77
N TYR A 136 -38.80 -7.32 -2.11
CA TYR A 136 -38.42 -8.13 -3.27
C TYR A 136 -37.99 -9.55 -2.91
N GLY A 137 -38.06 -9.96 -1.64
CA GLY A 137 -37.71 -11.31 -1.21
C GLY A 137 -37.72 -11.46 0.31
N ASP A 138 -37.42 -12.66 0.79
CA ASP A 138 -37.13 -12.95 2.19
C ASP A 138 -35.61 -13.06 2.37
N LEU A 139 -35.08 -12.74 3.56
CA LEU A 139 -33.63 -12.89 3.83
C LEU A 139 -33.14 -14.33 3.60
N LYS A 140 -34.01 -15.33 3.81
CA LYS A 140 -33.69 -16.74 3.54
C LYS A 140 -33.47 -17.04 2.04
N ASP A 141 -33.87 -16.13 1.16
CA ASP A 141 -33.67 -16.25 -0.28
C ASP A 141 -32.26 -15.85 -0.70
N ALA A 142 -31.47 -15.25 0.20
CA ALA A 142 -30.06 -14.96 -0.04
C ALA A 142 -29.24 -16.27 -0.17
N PRO A 143 -28.15 -16.28 -0.97
CA PRO A 143 -27.26 -17.43 -1.08
C PRO A 143 -26.76 -17.94 0.28
N PHE A 144 -26.66 -19.27 0.42
CA PHE A 144 -26.32 -19.91 1.70
C PHE A 144 -24.95 -19.48 2.23
N ASP A 145 -24.00 -19.15 1.34
CA ASP A 145 -22.65 -18.68 1.70
C ASP A 145 -22.67 -17.33 2.44
N ILE A 146 -23.68 -16.49 2.19
CA ILE A 146 -23.76 -15.14 2.78
C ILE A 146 -24.83 -15.01 3.87
N VAL A 147 -25.87 -15.85 3.86
CA VAL A 147 -27.02 -15.73 4.79
C VAL A 147 -26.65 -15.99 6.26
N VAL A 148 -25.51 -16.63 6.52
CA VAL A 148 -24.96 -16.83 7.86
C VAL A 148 -24.34 -15.56 8.46
N ASN A 149 -24.07 -14.55 7.62
CA ASN A 149 -23.56 -13.25 8.04
C ASN A 149 -24.70 -12.25 8.24
N ARG A 150 -24.44 -11.17 8.99
CA ARG A 150 -25.44 -10.14 9.26
C ARG A 150 -25.85 -9.44 7.95
N ILE A 151 -27.15 -9.49 7.64
CA ILE A 151 -27.77 -8.73 6.55
C ILE A 151 -28.62 -7.62 7.16
N THR A 152 -28.43 -6.39 6.67
CA THR A 152 -29.22 -5.23 7.06
C THR A 152 -30.43 -5.13 6.14
N ASP A 153 -31.59 -5.48 6.66
CA ASP A 153 -32.83 -5.43 5.92
C ASP A 153 -33.42 -4.01 5.90
N TYR A 154 -34.20 -3.71 4.87
CA TYR A 154 -35.11 -2.56 4.86
C TYR A 154 -36.35 -2.90 4.03
N ASN A 155 -37.36 -2.05 4.11
CA ASN A 155 -38.59 -2.22 3.36
C ASN A 155 -38.88 -0.95 2.56
N SER A 156 -38.77 -1.05 1.24
CA SER A 156 -39.19 0.01 0.33
C SER A 156 -39.95 -0.62 -0.83
N SER A 157 -41.26 -0.41 -0.86
CA SER A 157 -42.16 -1.06 -1.81
C SER A 157 -42.81 -0.03 -2.73
N PRO A 158 -42.99 -0.34 -4.03
CA PRO A 158 -43.71 0.53 -4.95
C PRO A 158 -45.24 0.40 -4.81
N LYS A 159 -45.77 -0.17 -3.71
CA LYS A 159 -47.19 -0.55 -3.51
C LYS A 159 -48.25 0.56 -3.70
N ALA A 160 -47.85 1.81 -3.91
CA ALA A 160 -48.77 2.88 -4.28
C ALA A 160 -48.72 3.10 -5.80
N GLU A 161 -49.85 3.45 -6.43
CA GLU A 161 -49.90 3.84 -7.85
C GLU A 161 -48.88 4.94 -8.22
N TYR A 162 -48.38 5.69 -7.22
CA TYR A 162 -47.27 6.62 -7.36
C TYR A 162 -46.33 6.54 -6.14
N PHE A 163 -45.03 6.34 -6.37
CA PHE A 163 -44.00 6.48 -5.34
C PHE A 163 -43.69 7.97 -5.11
N THR A 164 -43.98 8.48 -3.91
CA THR A 164 -43.84 9.91 -3.60
C THR A 164 -42.46 10.27 -3.08
N GLU A 165 -42.03 11.51 -3.30
CA GLU A 165 -40.76 12.02 -2.76
C GLU A 165 -40.71 11.94 -1.22
N LYS A 166 -41.84 12.14 -0.55
CA LYS A 166 -41.96 11.99 0.92
C LYS A 166 -41.69 10.54 1.36
N GLN A 167 -42.14 9.55 0.59
CA GLN A 167 -41.83 8.14 0.84
C GLN A 167 -40.34 7.85 0.61
N LEU A 168 -39.75 8.38 -0.47
CA LEU A 168 -38.31 8.27 -0.73
C LEU A 168 -37.48 8.78 0.47
N GLN A 169 -37.74 10.01 0.89
CA GLN A 169 -37.03 10.65 2.00
C GLN A 169 -37.25 9.91 3.32
N GLY A 170 -38.48 9.42 3.57
CA GLY A 170 -38.80 8.59 4.73
C GLY A 170 -37.99 7.30 4.76
N ASN A 171 -37.94 6.58 3.64
CA ASN A 171 -37.21 5.32 3.51
C ASN A 171 -35.69 5.54 3.59
N GLN A 172 -35.17 6.61 2.97
CA GLN A 172 -33.78 7.03 3.08
C GLN A 172 -33.40 7.33 4.53
N LYS A 173 -34.25 8.04 5.27
CA LYS A 173 -34.01 8.37 6.69
C LYS A 173 -34.02 7.13 7.59
N GLN A 174 -34.90 6.17 7.33
CA GLN A 174 -34.94 4.92 8.10
C GLN A 174 -33.70 4.06 7.83
N LEU A 175 -33.33 3.88 6.57
CA LEU A 175 -32.15 3.10 6.20
C LEU A 175 -30.85 3.79 6.63
N SER A 176 -30.79 5.12 6.58
CA SER A 176 -29.58 5.86 6.97
C SER A 176 -29.22 5.67 8.44
N GLN A 177 -30.20 5.43 9.32
CA GLN A 177 -29.92 5.11 10.72
C GLN A 177 -29.15 3.78 10.84
N LYS A 178 -29.60 2.73 10.15
CA LYS A 178 -28.91 1.43 10.17
C LYS A 178 -27.51 1.51 9.56
N ILE A 179 -27.36 2.23 8.44
CA ILE A 179 -26.05 2.45 7.79
C ILE A 179 -25.12 3.26 8.68
N HIS A 180 -25.63 4.31 9.33
CA HIS A 180 -24.88 5.15 10.27
C HIS A 180 -24.31 4.32 11.42
N GLU A 181 -25.14 3.51 12.08
CA GLU A 181 -24.71 2.65 13.18
C GLU A 181 -23.61 1.65 12.75
N ALA A 182 -23.78 1.03 11.58
CA ALA A 182 -22.82 0.08 11.04
C ALA A 182 -21.48 0.74 10.65
N LEU A 183 -21.52 1.85 9.89
CA LEU A 183 -20.30 2.59 9.50
C LEU A 183 -19.58 3.17 10.71
N LYS A 184 -20.31 3.69 11.71
CA LYS A 184 -19.73 4.19 12.95
C LYS A 184 -18.87 3.12 13.63
N LEU A 185 -19.42 1.92 13.77
CA LEU A 185 -18.69 0.79 14.36
C LEU A 185 -17.44 0.43 13.55
N ILE A 186 -17.51 0.44 12.22
CA ILE A 186 -16.34 0.17 11.37
C ILE A 186 -15.26 1.23 11.57
N ILE A 187 -15.62 2.51 11.63
CA ILE A 187 -14.70 3.62 11.84
C ILE A 187 -14.04 3.52 13.23
N GLU A 188 -14.84 3.38 14.29
CA GLU A 188 -14.36 3.33 15.68
C GLU A 188 -13.49 2.09 15.96
N LYS A 189 -13.87 0.93 15.42
CA LYS A 189 -13.13 -0.32 15.66
C LYS A 189 -11.97 -0.52 14.70
N SER A 190 -12.01 0.09 13.52
CA SER A 190 -11.00 -0.01 12.47
C SER A 190 -10.47 -1.46 12.29
N PRO A 191 -11.34 -2.45 12.03
CA PRO A 191 -10.96 -3.87 11.98
C PRO A 191 -9.89 -4.14 10.92
N ASN A 192 -8.95 -5.05 11.15
CA ASN A 192 -7.89 -5.31 10.16
C ASN A 192 -8.45 -5.95 8.88
N LYS A 193 -8.10 -5.40 7.70
CA LYS A 193 -8.48 -5.98 6.40
C LYS A 193 -7.81 -7.37 6.24
N PRO A 194 -8.43 -8.43 5.67
CA PRO A 194 -7.82 -9.75 5.53
C PRO A 194 -6.58 -9.82 4.64
N LYS A 195 -6.32 -8.81 3.79
CA LYS A 195 -4.98 -8.62 3.22
C LYS A 195 -3.89 -8.52 4.30
N TYR A 196 -4.25 -8.15 5.53
CA TYR A 196 -3.43 -8.20 6.75
C TYR A 196 -3.67 -9.46 7.62
N LYS A 197 -4.61 -10.36 7.27
CA LYS A 197 -4.82 -11.69 7.91
C LYS A 197 -4.21 -12.85 7.13
N ALA A 198 -3.81 -12.70 5.86
CA ALA A 198 -2.78 -13.58 5.34
C ALA A 198 -1.54 -13.29 6.19
N GLU A 199 -1.19 -14.19 7.11
CA GLU A 199 0.12 -14.15 7.75
C GLU A 199 1.13 -13.99 6.60
N LEU A 200 1.84 -12.86 6.55
CA LEU A 200 2.93 -12.68 5.61
C LEU A 200 3.78 -13.93 5.71
N THR A 201 4.08 -14.58 4.57
CA THR A 201 4.90 -15.78 4.61
C THR A 201 6.22 -15.44 5.32
N PRO A 202 6.89 -16.41 5.97
CA PRO A 202 8.21 -16.16 6.54
C PRO A 202 9.15 -15.46 5.54
N GLU A 203 9.03 -15.77 4.25
CA GLU A 203 9.77 -15.14 3.15
C GLU A 203 9.38 -13.67 2.94
N GLU A 204 8.10 -13.32 2.96
CA GLU A 204 7.63 -11.93 2.84
C GLU A 204 8.02 -11.09 4.06
N ILE A 205 7.98 -11.67 5.26
CA ILE A 205 8.46 -11.01 6.49
C ILE A 205 9.96 -10.73 6.40
N LYS A 206 10.74 -11.73 5.98
CA LYS A 206 12.19 -11.60 5.76
C LYS A 206 12.49 -10.52 4.73
N ARG A 207 11.82 -10.55 3.58
CA ARG A 207 11.97 -9.53 2.53
C ARG A 207 11.66 -8.14 3.03
N LYS A 208 10.55 -7.95 3.76
CA LYS A 208 10.17 -6.64 4.31
C LYS A 208 11.22 -6.11 5.29
N ARG A 209 11.80 -7.00 6.10
CA ARG A 209 12.91 -6.64 7.01
C ARG A 209 14.16 -6.27 6.21
N ASP A 210 14.51 -7.03 5.19
CA ASP A 210 15.65 -6.72 4.32
C ASP A 210 15.51 -5.37 3.65
N ILE A 211 14.34 -5.06 3.06
CA ILE A 211 14.04 -3.76 2.45
C ILE A 211 14.29 -2.63 3.45
N SER A 212 13.72 -2.75 4.66
CA SER A 212 13.91 -1.74 5.69
C SER A 212 15.37 -1.58 6.09
N THR A 213 16.10 -2.69 6.28
CA THR A 213 17.50 -2.65 6.69
C THR A 213 18.38 -2.05 5.59
N ILE A 214 18.27 -2.52 4.35
CA ILE A 214 19.10 -2.03 3.26
C ILE A 214 18.77 -0.58 2.88
N GLN A 215 17.52 -0.14 2.98
CA GLN A 215 17.17 1.26 2.79
C GLN A 215 17.95 2.15 3.79
N THR A 216 17.92 1.82 5.09
CA THR A 216 18.64 2.60 6.10
C THR A 216 20.16 2.58 5.96
N ILE A 217 20.70 1.57 5.28
CA ILE A 217 22.12 1.46 4.95
C ILE A 217 22.44 2.34 3.74
N LEU A 218 21.62 2.30 2.69
CA LEU A 218 21.83 3.11 1.48
C LEU A 218 21.65 4.60 1.76
N GLU A 219 20.83 4.97 2.74
CA GLU A 219 20.69 6.35 3.24
C GLU A 219 21.96 6.88 3.92
N THR A 220 22.95 6.03 4.26
CA THR A 220 24.27 6.50 4.73
C THR A 220 25.29 6.60 3.60
N ILE A 221 24.93 6.22 2.38
CA ILE A 221 25.84 6.12 1.24
C ILE A 221 25.49 7.16 0.18
N HIS A 222 26.36 8.15 0.01
CA HIS A 222 26.27 9.06 -1.12
C HIS A 222 27.04 8.49 -2.33
N ILE A 223 26.32 8.01 -3.35
CA ILE A 223 26.88 7.31 -4.51
C ILE A 223 27.95 8.15 -5.22
N THR A 224 27.67 9.45 -5.41
CA THR A 224 28.60 10.37 -6.09
C THR A 224 29.92 10.50 -5.33
N SER A 225 29.89 10.54 -4.00
CA SER A 225 31.12 10.64 -3.19
C SER A 225 31.97 9.38 -3.29
N ILE A 226 31.36 8.19 -3.30
CA ILE A 226 32.08 6.93 -3.53
C ILE A 226 32.70 6.91 -4.93
N LYS A 227 31.95 7.29 -5.97
CA LYS A 227 32.47 7.33 -7.35
C LYS A 227 33.62 8.34 -7.50
N ASN A 228 33.52 9.51 -6.86
CA ASN A 228 34.62 10.47 -6.84
C ASN A 228 35.86 9.89 -6.12
N HIS A 229 35.67 9.20 -5.00
CA HIS A 229 36.76 8.53 -4.28
C HIS A 229 37.44 7.46 -5.13
N ILE A 230 36.67 6.59 -5.78
CA ILE A 230 37.19 5.57 -6.71
C ILE A 230 38.05 6.19 -7.82
N ASN A 231 37.63 7.34 -8.35
CA ASN A 231 38.29 7.97 -9.49
C ASN A 231 39.50 8.84 -9.12
N GLU A 232 39.51 9.44 -7.92
CA GLU A 232 40.53 10.42 -7.52
C GLU A 232 41.59 9.85 -6.56
N ALA A 233 41.26 8.81 -5.78
CA ALA A 233 42.23 8.13 -4.93
C ALA A 233 43.15 7.21 -5.78
N PRO A 234 44.42 6.96 -5.37
CA PRO A 234 45.05 7.39 -4.12
C PRO A 234 45.48 8.87 -4.12
N GLN A 235 45.55 9.52 -5.28
CA GLN A 235 46.14 10.87 -5.41
C GLN A 235 45.44 11.91 -4.52
N LYS A 236 44.11 11.88 -4.49
CA LYS A 236 43.28 12.84 -3.78
C LYS A 236 42.06 12.17 -3.15
N VAL A 237 41.80 12.51 -1.89
CA VAL A 237 40.68 11.96 -1.12
C VAL A 237 39.86 13.09 -0.52
N TYR A 238 38.56 13.15 -0.79
CA TYR A 238 37.69 14.17 -0.20
C TYR A 238 37.26 13.80 1.22
N THR A 239 37.17 14.78 2.11
CA THR A 239 36.92 14.54 3.54
C THR A 239 35.53 13.97 3.83
N GLU A 240 34.52 14.25 3.01
CA GLU A 240 33.18 13.69 3.17
C GLU A 240 33.14 12.16 3.10
N ILE A 241 34.12 11.52 2.43
CA ILE A 241 34.12 10.06 2.30
C ILE A 241 34.22 9.38 3.67
N PHE A 242 34.93 9.99 4.62
CA PHE A 242 35.07 9.46 5.98
C PHE A 242 33.76 9.57 6.76
N TYR A 243 32.98 10.63 6.56
CA TYR A 243 31.64 10.75 7.15
C TYR A 243 30.76 9.59 6.68
N PHE A 244 30.66 9.39 5.37
CA PHE A 244 29.82 8.33 4.81
C PHE A 244 30.30 6.93 5.18
N TYR A 245 31.62 6.70 5.22
CA TYR A 245 32.16 5.41 5.67
C TYR A 245 31.84 5.14 7.14
N ASN A 246 32.03 6.13 8.03
CA ASN A 246 31.79 5.95 9.47
C ASN A 246 30.29 5.75 9.77
N THR A 247 29.40 6.46 9.09
CA THR A 247 27.95 6.27 9.28
C THR A 247 27.49 4.91 8.75
N PHE A 248 28.02 4.48 7.61
CA PHE A 248 27.80 3.16 7.05
C PHE A 248 28.29 2.04 7.98
N GLU A 249 29.55 2.11 8.43
CA GLU A 249 30.12 1.16 9.41
C GLU A 249 29.30 1.13 10.71
N GLY A 250 28.86 2.30 11.20
CA GLY A 250 28.00 2.41 12.37
C GLY A 250 26.67 1.67 12.24
N LYS A 251 26.07 1.64 11.03
CA LYS A 251 24.85 0.85 10.78
C LYS A 251 25.13 -0.65 10.81
N LEU A 252 26.23 -1.09 10.20
CA LEU A 252 26.59 -2.52 10.12
C LEU A 252 27.01 -3.11 11.46
N THR A 253 27.66 -2.31 12.31
CA THR A 253 28.10 -2.72 13.65
C THR A 253 26.99 -2.60 14.71
N SER A 254 25.82 -2.05 14.35
CA SER A 254 24.68 -1.95 15.25
C SER A 254 24.12 -3.34 15.58
N GLY A 255 23.70 -3.55 16.84
CA GLY A 255 23.13 -4.83 17.30
C GLY A 255 21.82 -5.24 16.61
N ASN A 256 21.23 -4.35 15.80
CA ASN A 256 19.99 -4.57 15.05
C ASN A 256 20.23 -4.86 13.55
N TYR A 257 21.48 -4.87 13.09
CA TYR A 257 21.80 -5.19 11.71
C TYR A 257 21.57 -6.67 11.41
N HIS A 258 20.71 -6.95 10.43
CA HIS A 258 20.52 -8.29 9.88
C HIS A 258 19.93 -8.22 8.47
N LEU A 259 20.47 -9.01 7.55
CA LEU A 259 19.91 -9.26 6.22
C LEU A 259 19.70 -10.77 6.05
N TYR A 260 18.52 -11.16 5.61
CA TYR A 260 18.11 -12.54 5.34
C TYR A 260 18.48 -12.98 3.92
N ASP A 261 18.58 -12.05 2.97
CA ASP A 261 19.18 -12.28 1.66
C ASP A 261 20.71 -12.42 1.79
N ASP A 262 21.18 -13.67 1.70
CA ASP A 262 22.61 -14.01 1.81
C ASP A 262 23.48 -13.32 0.76
N LYS A 263 22.96 -13.10 -0.46
CA LYS A 263 23.72 -12.45 -1.53
C LYS A 263 23.82 -10.94 -1.26
N LEU A 264 22.72 -10.31 -0.86
CA LEU A 264 22.75 -8.90 -0.48
C LEU A 264 23.71 -8.66 0.69
N LYS A 265 23.65 -9.54 1.69
CA LYS A 265 24.53 -9.48 2.86
C LYS A 265 26.01 -9.57 2.47
N ASP A 266 26.38 -10.56 1.66
CA ASP A 266 27.75 -10.73 1.17
C ASP A 266 28.25 -9.50 0.39
N LEU A 267 27.40 -8.91 -0.46
CA LEU A 267 27.75 -7.69 -1.20
C LEU A 267 27.97 -6.50 -0.27
N VAL A 268 27.10 -6.28 0.72
CA VAL A 268 27.26 -5.20 1.71
C VAL A 268 28.54 -5.38 2.53
N GLU A 269 28.83 -6.60 2.99
CA GLU A 269 30.04 -6.91 3.74
C GLU A 269 31.31 -6.70 2.89
N LYS A 270 31.27 -7.11 1.61
CA LYS A 270 32.39 -6.88 0.68
C LYS A 270 32.63 -5.39 0.44
N VAL A 271 31.58 -4.59 0.21
CA VAL A 271 31.70 -3.13 0.09
C VAL A 271 32.33 -2.53 1.34
N HIS A 272 31.89 -2.96 2.53
CA HIS A 272 32.45 -2.49 3.80
C HIS A 272 33.95 -2.79 3.92
N VAL A 273 34.35 -4.02 3.63
CA VAL A 273 35.76 -4.43 3.72
C VAL A 273 36.62 -3.72 2.67
N THR A 274 36.19 -3.64 1.42
CA THR A 274 36.98 -3.01 0.34
C THR A 274 37.06 -1.50 0.51
N TRP A 275 35.96 -0.84 0.92
CA TRP A 275 35.95 0.58 1.21
C TRP A 275 36.87 0.92 2.39
N GLY A 276 36.79 0.18 3.49
CA GLY A 276 37.68 0.37 4.64
C GLY A 276 39.16 0.24 4.27
N LYS A 277 39.53 -0.76 3.44
CA LYS A 277 40.90 -0.90 2.93
C LYS A 277 41.39 0.34 2.17
N THR A 278 40.52 0.96 1.36
CA THR A 278 40.91 2.15 0.59
C THR A 278 41.20 3.36 1.47
N LEU A 279 40.66 3.39 2.69
CA LEU A 279 40.83 4.48 3.67
C LEU A 279 41.87 4.16 4.76
N SER A 280 42.48 2.99 4.73
CA SER A 280 43.38 2.50 5.80
C SER A 280 44.81 3.09 5.77
N TYR A 281 45.10 3.97 4.82
CA TYR A 281 46.46 4.47 4.53
C TYR A 281 46.63 5.95 4.88
N GLY A 282 45.96 6.39 5.96
CA GLY A 282 45.92 7.79 6.37
C GLY A 282 47.30 8.42 6.61
N GLU A 283 48.33 7.62 6.94
CA GLU A 283 49.69 8.13 7.16
C GLU A 283 50.33 8.76 5.93
N HIS A 284 49.87 8.40 4.72
CA HIS A 284 50.42 8.92 3.47
C HIS A 284 49.77 10.23 3.03
N TYR A 285 48.76 10.71 3.74
CA TYR A 285 48.02 11.91 3.37
C TYR A 285 48.39 13.09 4.25
N HIS A 286 48.46 14.29 3.66
CA HIS A 286 48.55 15.53 4.43
C HIS A 286 47.24 16.31 4.34
N PHE A 287 46.96 17.09 5.39
CA PHE A 287 45.75 17.91 5.52
C PHE A 287 46.07 19.37 5.17
N PRO A 288 45.94 19.79 3.90
CA PRO A 288 45.95 21.21 3.59
C PRO A 288 44.66 21.88 4.12
N PRO A 289 44.63 23.21 4.27
CA PRO A 289 43.38 23.93 4.50
C PRO A 289 42.42 23.69 3.31
N GLY A 290 41.40 22.86 3.51
CA GLY A 290 40.49 22.44 2.45
C GLY A 290 39.67 21.20 2.80
N ARG A 291 38.86 20.73 1.85
CA ARG A 291 38.02 19.52 1.98
C ARG A 291 38.61 18.30 1.29
N CYS A 292 39.92 18.32 1.03
CA CYS A 292 40.59 17.21 0.36
C CYS A 292 42.00 17.00 0.90
N LEU A 293 42.38 15.74 0.93
CA LEU A 293 43.67 15.20 1.29
C LEU A 293 44.43 14.89 0.01
N PHE A 294 45.74 15.13 0.02
CA PHE A 294 46.62 14.74 -1.08
C PHE A 294 47.65 13.75 -0.57
N PHE A 295 47.94 12.75 -1.41
CA PHE A 295 49.01 11.81 -1.15
C PHE A 295 50.34 12.56 -1.10
N GLN A 296 51.12 12.36 -0.05
CA GLN A 296 52.39 13.03 0.19
C GLN A 296 53.43 12.58 -0.82
N VAL A 297 53.63 13.39 -1.87
CA VAL A 297 54.74 13.26 -2.81
C VAL A 297 55.70 14.40 -2.50
N HIS A 298 56.96 14.08 -2.21
CA HIS A 298 57.99 15.12 -2.11
C HIS A 298 58.25 15.67 -3.51
N ASP A 299 58.13 16.99 -3.68
CA ASP A 299 58.41 17.65 -4.95
C ASP A 299 59.76 17.16 -5.50
N TYR A 300 59.74 16.63 -6.73
CA TYR A 300 60.90 16.13 -7.47
C TYR A 300 61.55 14.81 -6.97
N MET A 301 60.95 14.09 -6.02
CA MET A 301 61.38 12.72 -5.66
C MET A 301 60.35 11.66 -6.06
N PRO A 302 60.79 10.48 -6.56
CA PRO A 302 59.90 9.35 -6.73
C PRO A 302 59.34 8.86 -5.38
N LEU A 303 58.21 8.15 -5.42
CA LEU A 303 57.69 7.47 -4.24
C LEU A 303 58.74 6.51 -3.68
N THR A 304 58.83 6.44 -2.34
CA THR A 304 59.62 5.38 -1.69
C THR A 304 59.03 4.01 -2.02
N ASP A 305 59.82 2.93 -1.92
CA ASP A 305 59.33 1.57 -2.17
C ASP A 305 58.09 1.21 -1.34
N LYS A 306 58.03 1.69 -0.09
CA LYS A 306 56.85 1.55 0.78
C LYS A 306 55.65 2.31 0.21
N GLN A 307 55.81 3.59 -0.12
CA GLN A 307 54.72 4.39 -0.69
C GLN A 307 54.22 3.84 -2.02
N GLN A 308 55.11 3.36 -2.88
CA GLN A 308 54.74 2.77 -4.16
C GLN A 308 53.95 1.47 -3.95
N LYS A 309 54.35 0.64 -2.98
CA LYS A 309 53.60 -0.56 -2.63
C LYS A 309 52.21 -0.21 -2.10
N ASP A 310 52.13 0.70 -1.13
CA ASP A 310 50.88 1.10 -0.52
C ASP A 310 49.95 1.78 -1.55
N TRP A 311 50.51 2.57 -2.47
CA TRP A 311 49.78 3.13 -3.63
C TRP A 311 49.14 2.03 -4.49
N ASN A 312 49.93 1.01 -4.85
CA ASN A 312 49.43 -0.12 -5.66
C ASN A 312 48.34 -0.92 -4.90
N ASP A 313 48.50 -1.07 -3.59
CA ASP A 313 47.51 -1.75 -2.75
C ASP A 313 46.20 -0.95 -2.66
N ILE A 314 46.26 0.39 -2.58
CA ILE A 314 45.08 1.27 -2.66
C ILE A 314 44.42 1.17 -4.03
N GLU A 315 45.17 1.28 -5.14
CA GLU A 315 44.60 1.16 -6.49
C GLU A 315 43.90 -0.18 -6.70
N LYS A 316 44.49 -1.27 -6.20
CA LYS A 316 43.87 -2.58 -6.24
C LYS A 316 42.56 -2.60 -5.44
N ALA A 317 42.56 -2.07 -4.22
CA ALA A 317 41.36 -2.01 -3.38
C ALA A 317 40.26 -1.12 -3.99
N LEU A 318 40.61 -0.04 -4.69
CA LEU A 318 39.66 0.83 -5.40
C LEU A 318 38.99 0.12 -6.57
N ARG A 319 39.74 -0.67 -7.36
CA ARG A 319 39.18 -1.50 -8.44
C ARG A 319 38.22 -2.56 -7.89
N GLU A 320 38.60 -3.18 -6.78
CA GLU A 320 37.73 -4.14 -6.07
C GLU A 320 36.47 -3.44 -5.54
N LEU A 321 36.60 -2.27 -4.91
CA LEU A 321 35.47 -1.48 -4.42
C LEU A 321 34.53 -1.09 -5.56
N GLU A 322 35.05 -0.60 -6.68
CA GLU A 322 34.24 -0.23 -7.84
C GLU A 322 33.41 -1.41 -8.35
N SER A 323 34.06 -2.56 -8.55
CA SER A 323 33.40 -3.77 -9.03
C SER A 323 32.29 -4.22 -8.09
N VAL A 324 32.57 -4.32 -6.79
CA VAL A 324 31.59 -4.81 -5.81
C VAL A 324 30.47 -3.79 -5.58
N PHE A 325 30.79 -2.49 -5.58
CA PHE A 325 29.80 -1.45 -5.40
C PHE A 325 28.81 -1.38 -6.58
N ASP A 326 29.30 -1.51 -7.82
CA ASP A 326 28.42 -1.60 -8.98
C ASP A 326 27.58 -2.88 -8.98
N GLU A 327 28.15 -4.00 -8.53
CA GLU A 327 27.38 -5.24 -8.34
C GLU A 327 26.27 -5.08 -7.29
N LEU A 328 26.55 -4.43 -6.15
CA LEU A 328 25.56 -4.12 -5.12
C LEU A 328 24.43 -3.25 -5.69
N LEU A 329 24.77 -2.16 -6.37
CA LEU A 329 23.77 -1.25 -6.95
C LEU A 329 22.90 -1.96 -8.00
N ASN A 330 23.48 -2.79 -8.85
CA ASN A 330 22.73 -3.55 -9.85
C ASN A 330 21.83 -4.61 -9.20
N TYR A 331 22.34 -5.31 -8.18
CA TYR A 331 21.56 -6.30 -7.45
C TYR A 331 20.33 -5.66 -6.78
N ILE A 332 20.49 -4.47 -6.18
CA ILE A 332 19.38 -3.70 -5.60
C ILE A 332 18.36 -3.32 -6.68
N ARG A 333 18.81 -2.77 -7.82
CA ARG A 333 17.91 -2.39 -8.93
C ARG A 333 17.10 -3.55 -9.48
N GLU A 334 17.66 -4.75 -9.49
CA GLU A 334 17.00 -5.94 -10.02
C GLU A 334 16.07 -6.60 -9.00
N ASN A 335 16.44 -6.63 -7.71
CA ASN A 335 15.80 -7.49 -6.70
C ASN A 335 15.04 -6.71 -5.61
N TYR A 336 15.24 -5.39 -5.52
CA TYR A 336 14.67 -4.49 -4.52
C TYR A 336 14.07 -3.24 -5.20
N LEU A 337 13.10 -3.46 -6.10
CA LEU A 337 12.40 -2.42 -6.85
C LEU A 337 11.70 -1.38 -5.97
N GLU A 338 11.43 -1.73 -4.71
CA GLU A 338 10.87 -0.86 -3.69
C GLU A 338 11.83 0.26 -3.25
N ILE A 339 13.11 0.18 -3.62
CA ILE A 339 14.16 1.12 -3.20
C ILE A 339 14.51 2.06 -4.34
N ASP A 340 14.32 3.35 -4.09
CA ASP A 340 14.80 4.40 -4.98
C ASP A 340 16.21 4.85 -4.57
N LEU A 341 17.21 4.42 -5.34
CA LEU A 341 18.62 4.81 -5.12
C LEU A 341 18.86 6.32 -5.26
N GLN A 342 18.04 7.05 -6.02
CA GLN A 342 18.13 8.51 -6.13
C GLN A 342 17.63 9.17 -4.84
N GLU A 343 16.59 8.62 -4.23
CA GLU A 343 16.10 9.09 -2.95
C GLU A 343 17.11 8.84 -1.84
N THR A 344 17.63 7.60 -1.71
CA THR A 344 18.58 7.26 -0.66
C THR A 344 19.88 8.07 -0.75
N THR A 345 20.42 8.27 -1.96
CA THR A 345 21.62 9.11 -2.14
C THR A 345 21.35 10.59 -1.82
N SER A 346 20.15 11.09 -2.10
CA SER A 346 19.76 12.47 -1.79
C SER A 346 19.58 12.68 -0.29
N THR A 347 19.03 11.67 0.41
CA THR A 347 18.94 11.64 1.87
C THR A 347 20.32 11.63 2.51
N ALA A 348 21.23 10.75 2.06
CA ALA A 348 22.61 10.70 2.55
C ALA A 348 23.31 12.05 2.46
N TRP A 349 23.18 12.73 1.31
CA TRP A 349 23.78 14.06 1.12
C TRP A 349 23.19 15.12 2.04
N ARG A 350 21.86 15.08 2.26
CA ARG A 350 21.18 16.03 3.15
C ARG A 350 21.65 15.88 4.59
N GLU A 351 21.72 14.65 5.09
CA GLU A 351 22.22 14.36 6.44
C GLU A 351 23.67 14.84 6.62
N TYR A 352 24.52 14.66 5.61
CA TYR A 352 25.88 15.19 5.63
C TYR A 352 25.90 16.73 5.68
N VAL A 353 25.07 17.41 4.89
CA VAL A 353 24.99 18.88 4.90
C VAL A 353 24.53 19.40 6.26
N ASP A 354 23.54 18.75 6.87
CA ASP A 354 23.03 19.10 8.19
C ASP A 354 24.13 18.92 9.26
N PHE A 355 24.82 17.77 9.27
CA PHE A 355 25.99 17.53 10.11
C PHE A 355 27.07 18.61 9.94
N MET A 356 27.37 19.02 8.70
CA MET A 356 28.36 20.07 8.44
C MET A 356 27.91 21.46 8.87
N ASN A 357 26.61 21.73 8.95
CA ASN A 357 26.07 23.01 9.41
C ASN A 357 26.06 23.09 10.94
N GLU A 358 25.78 21.98 11.63
CA GLU A 358 25.86 21.89 13.09
C GLU A 358 27.30 22.13 13.59
N ASN A 359 28.28 21.47 12.97
CA ASN A 359 29.70 21.60 13.33
C ASN A 359 30.37 22.93 12.90
N LYS A 360 29.64 23.84 12.23
CA LYS A 360 30.11 25.21 11.93
C LYS A 360 29.69 26.23 12.99
N ASN A 361 28.73 25.87 13.85
CA ASN A 361 28.19 26.75 14.89
C ASN A 361 28.83 26.51 16.27
N GLU A 362 29.77 25.57 16.36
CA GLU A 362 30.74 25.39 17.46
C GLU A 362 32.11 25.94 17.03
#